data_AF-A0A7S3UPW1-F1
#
_entry.id   AF-A0A7S3UPW1-F1
#
_cell.length_a   1.000
_cell.length_b   1.000
_cell.length_c   1.000
_cell.angle_alpha   90.00
_cell.angle_beta   90.00
_cell.angle_gamma   90.00
#
_symmetry.space_group_name_H-M   'P 1'
#
loop_
_entity.id
_entity.type
_entity.pdbx_description
1 polymer ?
#
loop_
_entity_poly.entity_id
_entity_poly.type
_entity_poly.pdbx_seq_one_letter_code
_entity_poly.pdbx_strand_id
1 'polypeptide(L)'
;DGSAELEEMHRTVQRVFEEEEALLNRHMTVIQETAELLTEEGRLLQGIQGDEVVDYDIDAYAARLEEILVRKQEITSGLQRQLQRFRKHLQDEERVSQRIKAMNL
;
A
#
# COMPACT_ATOMS: atom_id res chain seq x y z
N ASP A 1 -5.33 -3.55 -38.95
CA ASP A 1 -4.36 -2.67 -38.29
C ASP A 1 -4.96 -1.58 -37.41
N GLY A 2 -6.28 -1.49 -37.22
CA GLY A 2 -6.88 -0.63 -36.18
C GLY A 2 -7.68 -1.39 -35.11
N SER A 3 -7.94 -2.69 -35.34
CA SER A 3 -8.70 -3.55 -34.43
C SER A 3 -7.84 -4.05 -33.26
N ALA A 4 -6.57 -4.35 -33.51
CA ALA A 4 -5.68 -4.91 -32.49
C ALA A 4 -5.28 -3.85 -31.44
N GLU A 5 -5.15 -2.62 -31.89
CA GLU A 5 -4.77 -1.42 -31.14
C GLU A 5 -5.91 -0.97 -30.24
N LEU A 6 -7.15 -0.98 -30.74
CA LEU A 6 -8.34 -0.69 -29.96
C LEU A 6 -8.56 -1.75 -28.86
N GLU A 7 -8.34 -3.03 -29.19
CA GLU A 7 -8.38 -4.11 -28.21
C GLU A 7 -7.27 -4.00 -27.15
N GLU A 8 -6.06 -3.59 -27.55
CA GLU A 8 -4.96 -3.32 -26.63
C GLU A 8 -5.29 -2.17 -25.67
N MET A 9 -5.92 -1.11 -26.17
CA MET A 9 -6.39 0.01 -25.36
C MET A 9 -7.45 -0.45 -24.35
N HIS A 10 -8.49 -1.15 -24.79
CA HIS A 10 -9.55 -1.64 -23.90
C HIS A 10 -9.00 -2.53 -22.79
N ARG A 11 -8.10 -3.47 -23.11
CA ARG A 11 -7.44 -4.32 -22.10
C ARG A 11 -6.62 -3.50 -21.11
N THR A 12 -5.92 -2.48 -21.58
CA THR A 12 -5.06 -1.65 -20.72
C THR A 12 -5.89 -0.78 -19.79
N VAL A 13 -6.96 -0.15 -20.29
CA VAL A 13 -7.90 0.64 -19.48
C VAL A 13 -8.60 -0.23 -18.44
N GLN A 14 -9.09 -1.40 -18.83
CA GLN A 14 -9.74 -2.31 -17.89
C GLN A 14 -8.79 -2.73 -16.76
N ARG A 15 -7.54 -3.08 -17.08
CA ARG A 15 -6.52 -3.40 -16.08
C ARG A 15 -6.28 -2.25 -15.10
N VAL A 16 -6.13 -1.03 -15.61
CA VAL A 16 -5.90 0.15 -14.76
C VAL A 16 -7.06 0.36 -13.80
N PHE A 17 -8.30 0.21 -14.26
CA PHE A 17 -9.48 0.36 -13.41
C PHE A 17 -9.53 -0.69 -12.28
N GLU A 18 -9.29 -1.96 -12.60
CA GLU A 18 -9.25 -3.05 -11.61
C GLU A 18 -8.12 -2.83 -10.58
N GLU A 19 -6.96 -2.35 -11.03
CA GLU A 19 -5.83 -2.07 -10.14
C GLU A 19 -6.04 -0.84 -9.26
N GLU A 20 -6.75 0.18 -9.75
CA GLU A 20 -7.14 1.35 -8.98
C GLU A 20 -8.02 0.95 -7.81
N GLU A 21 -9.10 0.20 -8.05
CA GLU A 21 -9.99 -0.27 -7.00
C GLU A 21 -9.24 -1.13 -5.97
N ALA A 22 -8.39 -2.05 -6.44
CA ALA A 22 -7.55 -2.87 -5.56
C ALA A 22 -6.56 -2.04 -4.72
N LEU A 23 -6.00 -0.96 -5.28
CA LEU A 23 -5.09 -0.06 -4.56
C LEU A 23 -5.82 0.75 -3.49
N LEU A 24 -6.99 1.28 -3.82
CA LEU A 24 -7.82 2.04 -2.88
C LEU A 24 -8.28 1.17 -1.71
N ASN A 25 -8.76 -0.03 -2.00
CA ASN A 25 -9.14 -1.00 -0.98
C ASN A 25 -7.94 -1.37 -0.09
N ARG A 26 -6.78 -1.64 -0.69
CA ARG A 26 -5.56 -1.94 0.09
C ARG A 26 -5.15 -0.77 0.97
N HIS A 27 -5.21 0.46 0.45
CA HIS A 27 -4.86 1.64 1.22
C HIS A 27 -5.77 1.80 2.44
N MET A 28 -7.07 1.58 2.28
CA MET A 28 -8.03 1.61 3.39
C MET A 28 -7.69 0.57 4.47
N THR A 29 -7.39 -0.67 4.08
CA THR A 29 -6.96 -1.71 5.03
C THR A 29 -5.67 -1.33 5.76
N VAL A 30 -4.69 -0.75 5.05
CA VAL A 30 -3.43 -0.32 5.67
C VAL A 30 -3.65 0.80 6.68
N ILE A 31 -4.57 1.73 6.43
CA ILE A 31 -4.95 2.78 7.40
C ILE A 31 -5.52 2.15 8.67
N GLN A 32 -6.47 1.23 8.51
CA GLN A 32 -7.11 0.54 9.65
C GLN A 32 -6.09 -0.22 10.49
N GLU A 33 -5.27 -1.04 9.84
CA GLU A 33 -4.23 -1.82 10.52
C GLU A 33 -3.17 -0.93 11.20
N THR A 34 -2.78 0.17 10.57
CA THR A 34 -1.84 1.13 11.17
C THR A 34 -2.43 1.81 12.41
N ALA A 35 -3.73 2.11 12.40
CA ALA A 35 -4.42 2.70 13.55
C ALA A 35 -4.52 1.72 14.74
N GLU A 36 -4.73 0.43 14.47
CA GLU A 36 -4.70 -0.62 15.49
C GLU A 36 -3.32 -0.73 16.13
N LEU A 37 -2.26 -0.78 15.30
CA LEU A 37 -0.87 -0.81 15.76
C LEU A 37 -0.50 0.45 16.56
N LEU A 38 -0.98 1.63 16.14
CA LEU A 38 -0.77 2.87 16.88
C LEU A 38 -1.43 2.84 18.26
N THR A 39 -2.65 2.30 18.34
CA THR A 39 -3.36 2.14 19.61
C THR A 39 -2.59 1.19 20.54
N GLU A 40 -1.99 0.15 19.97
CA GLU A 40 -1.16 -0.78 20.71
C GLU A 40 0.13 -0.15 21.23
N GLU A 41 0.85 0.61 20.41
CA GLU A 41 2.02 1.37 20.86
C GLU A 41 1.68 2.34 22.00
N GLY A 42 0.50 2.97 21.93
CA GLY A 42 0.02 3.81 23.02
C GLY A 42 -0.14 3.05 24.34
N ARG A 43 -0.66 1.81 24.30
CA ARG A 43 -0.78 0.95 25.50
C ARG A 43 0.59 0.51 26.01
N LEU A 44 1.50 0.15 25.11
CA LEU A 44 2.87 -0.21 25.48
C LEU A 44 3.57 0.93 26.22
N LEU A 45 3.46 2.16 25.71
CA LEU A 45 4.02 3.34 26.37
C LEU A 45 3.38 3.61 27.74
N GLN A 46 2.06 3.49 27.85
CA GLN A 46 1.36 3.67 29.13
C GLN A 46 1.82 2.65 30.18
N GLY A 47 2.06 1.39 29.77
CA GLY A 47 2.54 0.35 30.67
C GLY A 47 3.93 0.66 31.26
N ILE A 48 4.82 1.26 30.47
CA ILE A 48 6.19 1.62 30.88
C ILE A 48 6.25 2.96 31.65
N GLN A 49 5.20 3.76 31.63
CA GLN A 49 5.15 5.05 32.33
C GLN A 49 4.55 4.97 33.74
N GLY A 50 4.10 3.79 34.18
CA GLY A 50 3.60 3.58 35.54
C GLY A 50 4.72 3.61 36.59
N ASP A 51 4.36 3.87 37.84
CA ASP A 51 5.32 3.94 38.97
C ASP A 51 5.92 2.57 39.38
N GLU A 52 5.46 1.45 38.79
CA GLU A 52 5.88 0.07 39.12
C GLU A 52 6.62 -0.64 37.96
N VAL A 53 7.44 0.07 37.19
CA VAL A 53 8.21 -0.55 36.09
C VAL A 53 9.32 -1.45 36.66
N VAL A 54 9.21 -2.75 36.41
CA VAL A 54 10.25 -3.74 36.71
C VAL A 54 11.11 -3.95 35.45
N ASP A 55 12.39 -4.32 35.59
CA ASP A 55 13.29 -4.55 34.42
C ASP A 55 12.71 -5.54 33.38
N TYR A 56 11.89 -6.50 33.82
CA TYR A 56 11.18 -7.44 32.94
C TYR A 56 10.15 -6.76 32.02
N ASP A 57 9.59 -5.62 32.42
CA ASP A 57 8.62 -4.87 31.62
C ASP A 57 9.30 -4.16 30.42
N ILE A 58 10.58 -3.79 30.56
CA ILE A 58 11.37 -3.17 29.49
C ILE A 58 11.70 -4.18 28.38
N ASP A 59 12.12 -5.39 28.73
CA ASP A 59 12.43 -6.44 27.74
C ASP A 59 11.18 -6.83 26.95
N ALA A 60 10.04 -7.02 27.64
CA ALA A 60 8.76 -7.31 27.01
C ALA A 60 8.28 -6.18 26.09
N TYR A 61 8.45 -4.93 26.51
CA TYR A 61 8.18 -3.75 25.68
C TYR A 61 9.04 -3.73 24.42
N ALA A 62 10.35 -3.94 24.56
CA ALA A 62 11.28 -3.90 23.44
C ALA A 62 10.96 -4.97 22.40
N ALA A 63 10.70 -6.21 22.84
CA ALA A 63 10.29 -7.30 21.97
C ALA A 63 8.98 -6.98 21.24
N ARG A 64 7.97 -6.47 21.96
CA ARG A 64 6.68 -6.16 21.33
C ARG A 64 6.76 -4.98 20.36
N LEU A 65 7.57 -3.96 20.69
CA LEU A 65 7.82 -2.84 19.80
C LEU A 65 8.50 -3.31 18.50
N GLU A 66 9.47 -4.22 18.57
CA GLU A 66 10.11 -4.80 17.39
C GLU A 66 9.09 -5.47 16.47
N GLU A 67 8.20 -6.31 17.02
CA GLU A 67 7.14 -6.96 16.24
C GLU A 67 6.21 -5.95 15.54
N ILE A 68 5.82 -4.89 16.26
CA ILE A 68 4.97 -3.82 15.69
C ILE A 68 5.71 -3.10 14.56
N LEU A 69 6.99 -2.77 14.75
CA LEU A 69 7.79 -2.08 13.75
C LEU A 69 7.98 -2.92 12.49
N VAL A 70 8.28 -4.22 12.65
CA VAL A 70 8.35 -5.17 11.54
C VAL A 70 7.01 -5.19 10.80
N ARG A 71 5.88 -5.29 11.53
CA ARG A 71 4.56 -5.32 10.89
C ARG A 71 4.26 -4.04 10.11
N LYS A 72 4.57 -2.87 10.67
CA LYS A 72 4.43 -1.57 9.98
C LYS A 72 5.27 -1.51 8.70
N GLN A 73 6.51 -1.98 8.76
CA GLN A 73 7.38 -2.04 7.59
C GLN A 73 6.79 -2.94 6.49
N GLU A 74 6.25 -4.10 6.85
CA GLU A 74 5.61 -5.03 5.90
C GLU A 74 4.42 -4.39 5.19
N ILE A 75 3.48 -3.81 5.96
CA ILE A 75 2.23 -3.25 5.41
C ILE A 75 2.50 -2.02 4.54
N THR A 76 3.40 -1.13 4.99
CA THR A 76 3.78 0.08 4.25
C THR A 76 4.53 -0.29 2.98
N SER A 77 5.50 -1.20 3.06
CA SER A 77 6.24 -1.66 1.88
C SER A 77 5.33 -2.38 0.89
N GLY A 78 4.35 -3.14 1.38
CA GLY A 78 3.33 -3.78 0.54
C GLY A 78 2.51 -2.78 -0.27
N LEU A 79 2.00 -1.73 0.40
CA LEU A 79 1.26 -0.64 -0.26
C LEU A 79 2.14 0.12 -1.26
N GLN A 80 3.38 0.44 -0.88
CA GLN A 80 4.32 1.15 -1.75
C GLN A 80 4.60 0.37 -3.04
N ARG A 81 4.83 -0.94 -2.94
CA ARG A 81 5.02 -1.80 -4.13
C ARG A 81 3.78 -1.82 -5.03
N GLN A 82 2.58 -1.87 -4.45
CA GLN A 82 1.34 -1.83 -5.23
C GLN A 82 1.15 -0.48 -5.92
N LEU A 83 1.38 0.63 -5.22
CA LEU A 83 1.33 1.98 -5.78
C LEU A 83 2.34 2.14 -6.93
N GLN A 84 3.56 1.64 -6.79
CA GLN A 84 4.57 1.69 -7.85
C GLN A 84 4.13 0.93 -9.10
N ARG A 85 3.54 -0.27 -8.95
CA ARG A 85 2.99 -1.04 -10.07
C ARG A 85 1.87 -0.29 -10.77
N PHE A 86 0.91 0.22 -10.00
CA PHE A 86 -0.21 0.99 -10.54
C PHE A 86 0.27 2.23 -11.34
N ARG A 87 1.22 2.99 -10.78
CA ARG A 87 1.82 4.15 -11.48
C ARG A 87 2.51 3.76 -12.78
N LYS A 88 3.15 2.59 -12.83
CA LYS A 88 3.76 2.09 -14.07
C LYS A 88 2.68 1.79 -15.12
N HIS A 89 1.60 1.12 -14.74
CA HIS A 89 0.53 0.80 -15.68
C HIS A 89 -0.24 2.04 -16.15
N LEU A 90 -0.39 3.07 -15.32
CA LEU A 90 -0.89 4.38 -15.78
C LEU A 90 -0.01 5.00 -16.86
N GLN A 91 1.32 4.91 -16.72
CA GLN A 91 2.23 5.41 -17.76
C GLN A 91 2.13 4.61 -19.06
N ASP A 92 1.93 3.29 -18.95
CA ASP A 92 1.76 2.43 -20.12
C ASP A 92 0.42 2.69 -20.82
N GLU A 93 -0.66 2.92 -20.08
CA GLU A 93 -1.96 3.35 -20.62
C GLU A 93 -1.87 4.67 -21.40
N GLU A 94 -1.24 5.70 -20.83
CA GLU A 94 -1.06 6.99 -21.49
C GLU A 94 -0.24 6.85 -22.79
N ARG A 95 0.81 6.00 -22.79
CA ARG A 95 1.59 5.72 -24.01
C ARG A 95 0.75 5.07 -25.10
N VAL A 96 -0.09 4.09 -24.75
CA VAL A 96 -1.00 3.43 -25.69
C VAL A 96 -2.01 4.45 -26.25
N SER A 97 -2.58 5.28 -25.38
CA SER A 97 -3.53 6.35 -25.75
C SER A 97 -2.90 7.34 -26.74
N GLN A 98 -1.68 7.80 -26.48
CA GLN A 98 -0.96 8.73 -27.37
C GLN A 98 -0.64 8.10 -28.73
N ARG A 99 -0.18 6.85 -28.75
CA ARG A 99 0.13 6.13 -29.99
C ARG A 99 -1.12 5.99 -30.87
N ILE A 100 -2.26 5.63 -30.30
CA ILE A 100 -3.53 5.49 -31.04
C ILE A 100 -4.00 6.84 -31.57
N LYS A 101 -3.91 7.91 -30.77
CA LYS A 101 -4.23 9.28 -31.23
C LYS A 101 -3.37 9.69 -32.43
N ALA A 102 -2.08 9.38 -32.41
CA ALA A 102 -1.15 9.70 -33.50
C ALA A 102 -1.39 8.88 -34.78
N MET A 103 -1.97 7.69 -34.69
CA MET A 103 -2.31 6.85 -35.86
C MET A 103 -3.65 7.24 -36.51
N ASN A 104 -4.54 7.88 -35.75
CA ASN A 104 -5.85 8.33 -36.22
C ASN A 104 -5.84 9.81 -36.71
N LEU A 105 -4.67 10.45 -36.73
CA LEU A 105 -4.39 11.79 -37.29
C LEU A 105 -3.64 11.64 -38.62
#